data_AF-A0A1V1TQ22-F1
#
_entry.id   AF-A0A1V1TQ22-F1
#
_cell.length_a   1.000
_cell.length_b   1.000
_cell.length_c   1.000
_cell.angle_alpha   90.00
_cell.angle_beta   90.00
_cell.angle_gamma   90.00
#
_symmetry.space_group_name_H-M   'P 1'
#
loop_
_entity.id
_entity.type
_entity.pdbx_description
1 polymer ?
#
loop_
_entity_poly.entity_id
_entity_poly.type
_entity_poly.pdbx_seq_one_letter_code
_entity_poly.pdbx_strand_id
1 'polypeptide(L)'
;MLGTMKIAILCLTLLSLVATAYGDAVSDLWDKGKAALDAQLLKSTTCTRDKLLVRREWGDLSAADRKAYIKAVLCVTTSPSKLDAAKYPGAKTRYDDFVAVHINQTMSIHGTGNFLSWHRYYTWAYEQVLRNECGYNGTQPYWDWGRWAANPETSPIFDGSDTSMSGNGEKTNHQSFMAPAGNGGGCIMAGPFKNMTVNLG
;
A
#
# COMPACT_ATOMS: atom_id res chain seq x y z
N MET A 1 -1.15 70.47 23.49
CA MET A 1 -0.48 69.14 23.51
C MET A 1 -1.49 68.11 23.02
N LEU A 2 -1.32 67.65 21.77
CA LEU A 2 -2.16 66.63 21.14
C LEU A 2 -1.86 65.26 21.76
N GLY A 3 -2.86 64.62 22.37
CA GLY A 3 -2.80 63.21 22.78
C GLY A 3 -3.65 62.37 21.85
N THR A 4 -3.03 61.74 20.86
CA THR A 4 -3.70 60.82 19.93
C THR A 4 -3.96 59.48 20.61
N MET A 5 -5.24 59.20 20.83
CA MET A 5 -5.75 57.92 21.33
C MET A 5 -5.69 56.88 20.20
N LYS A 6 -4.71 55.97 20.25
CA LYS A 6 -4.60 54.87 19.27
C LYS A 6 -5.57 53.75 19.66
N ILE A 7 -6.67 53.65 18.90
CA ILE A 7 -7.56 52.49 18.92
C ILE A 7 -6.83 51.35 18.21
N ALA A 8 -6.40 50.34 18.96
CA ALA A 8 -5.87 49.10 18.40
C ALA A 8 -7.04 48.23 17.94
N ILE A 9 -7.26 48.15 16.63
CA ILE A 9 -8.19 47.19 16.03
C ILE A 9 -7.51 45.82 16.06
N LEU A 10 -7.97 44.95 16.96
CA LEU A 10 -7.55 43.55 17.01
C LEU A 10 -8.19 42.82 15.81
N CYS A 11 -7.44 42.68 14.72
CA CYS A 11 -7.87 41.92 13.55
C CYS A 11 -7.80 40.43 13.90
N LEU A 12 -8.95 39.82 14.19
CA LEU A 12 -9.08 38.38 14.38
C LEU A 12 -8.83 37.71 13.01
N THR A 13 -7.61 37.25 12.76
CA THR A 13 -7.34 36.37 11.63
C THR A 13 -7.93 35.00 11.94
N LEU A 14 -9.18 34.76 11.50
CA LEU A 14 -9.67 33.40 11.30
C LEU A 14 -8.74 32.74 10.28
N LEU A 15 -7.79 31.94 10.75
CA LEU A 15 -7.24 30.86 9.93
C LEU A 15 -8.39 29.88 9.70
N SER A 16 -9.05 30.01 8.56
CA SER A 16 -9.74 28.89 7.96
C SER A 16 -8.69 27.81 7.73
N LEU A 17 -8.71 26.75 8.56
CA LEU A 17 -8.18 25.46 8.14
C LEU A 17 -9.03 25.03 6.94
N VAL A 18 -8.61 25.44 5.75
CA VAL A 18 -8.97 24.71 4.54
C VAL A 18 -8.19 23.40 4.67
N ALA A 19 -8.78 22.42 5.34
CA ALA A 19 -8.43 21.05 5.06
C ALA A 19 -8.60 20.90 3.55
N THR A 20 -7.49 20.81 2.82
CA THR A 20 -7.51 20.35 1.44
C THR A 20 -8.05 18.94 1.49
N ALA A 21 -9.38 18.80 1.49
CA ALA A 21 -10.05 17.59 1.13
C ALA A 21 -9.71 17.40 -0.34
N TYR A 22 -8.55 16.77 -0.61
CA TYR A 22 -8.41 16.02 -1.83
C TYR A 22 -9.61 15.07 -1.80
N GLY A 23 -10.61 15.35 -2.64
CA GLY A 23 -11.79 14.50 -2.74
C GLY A 23 -11.28 13.07 -2.94
N ASP A 24 -11.64 12.19 -2.01
CA ASP A 24 -11.25 10.79 -2.11
C ASP A 24 -12.06 10.18 -3.25
N ALA A 25 -11.52 10.28 -4.46
CA ALA A 25 -12.13 9.75 -5.66
C ALA A 25 -12.40 8.24 -5.54
N VAL A 26 -11.62 7.52 -4.72
CA VAL A 26 -11.83 6.10 -4.44
C VAL A 26 -13.07 5.91 -3.56
N SER A 27 -13.25 6.73 -2.52
CA SER A 27 -14.49 6.72 -1.71
C SER A 27 -15.72 7.11 -2.53
N ASP A 28 -15.61 8.10 -3.41
CA ASP A 28 -16.71 8.48 -4.30
C ASP A 28 -17.12 7.32 -5.23
N LEU A 29 -16.13 6.60 -5.77
CA LEU A 29 -16.37 5.40 -6.59
C LEU A 29 -16.97 4.27 -5.77
N TRP A 30 -16.52 4.08 -4.53
CA TRP A 30 -17.06 3.10 -3.60
C TRP A 30 -18.54 3.36 -3.31
N ASP A 31 -18.90 4.61 -3.02
CA ASP A 31 -20.28 4.99 -2.73
C ASP A 31 -21.20 4.80 -3.95
N LYS A 32 -20.73 5.17 -5.14
CA LYS A 32 -21.46 4.88 -6.40
C LYS A 32 -21.61 3.38 -6.65
N GLY A 33 -20.65 2.56 -6.23
CA GLY A 33 -20.64 1.12 -6.41
C GLY A 33 -21.54 0.33 -5.45
N LYS A 34 -21.96 0.91 -4.31
CA LYS A 34 -22.71 0.20 -3.26
C LYS A 34 -24.00 -0.45 -3.77
N ALA A 35 -24.80 0.24 -4.57
CA ALA A 35 -26.05 -0.31 -5.09
C ALA A 35 -25.80 -1.54 -5.98
N ALA A 36 -24.75 -1.52 -6.79
CA ALA A 36 -24.37 -2.64 -7.64
C ALA A 36 -23.84 -3.83 -6.79
N LEU A 37 -23.05 -3.56 -5.75
CA LEU A 37 -22.59 -4.57 -4.80
C LEU A 37 -23.77 -5.24 -4.11
N ASP A 38 -24.71 -4.46 -3.58
CA ASP A 38 -25.90 -4.97 -2.89
C ASP A 38 -26.73 -5.87 -3.81
N ALA A 39 -26.94 -5.46 -5.06
CA ALA A 39 -27.62 -6.28 -6.05
C ALA A 39 -26.92 -7.61 -6.36
N GLN A 40 -25.58 -7.66 -6.27
CA GLN A 40 -24.82 -8.91 -6.43
C GLN A 40 -24.90 -9.80 -5.18
N LEU A 41 -24.85 -9.21 -3.99
CA LEU A 41 -24.97 -9.95 -2.72
C LEU A 41 -26.32 -10.65 -2.60
N LEU A 42 -27.41 -10.02 -3.07
CA LEU A 42 -28.74 -10.64 -3.10
C LEU A 42 -28.83 -11.89 -3.99
N LYS A 43 -27.91 -12.05 -4.95
CA LYS A 43 -27.88 -13.19 -5.88
C LYS A 43 -26.98 -14.33 -5.40
N SER A 44 -26.20 -14.12 -4.34
CA SER A 44 -25.21 -15.09 -3.87
C SER A 44 -25.65 -15.76 -2.58
N THR A 45 -25.50 -17.07 -2.51
CA THR A 45 -25.68 -17.85 -1.27
C THR A 45 -24.37 -18.07 -0.51
N THR A 46 -23.23 -17.79 -1.15
CA THR A 46 -21.88 -18.04 -0.60
C THR A 46 -21.12 -16.75 -0.27
N CYS A 47 -21.35 -15.67 -1.02
CA CYS A 47 -20.84 -14.32 -0.74
C CYS A 47 -21.97 -13.48 -0.13
N THR A 48 -22.03 -13.46 1.19
CA THR A 48 -23.08 -12.78 1.96
C THR A 48 -22.52 -11.56 2.68
N ARG A 49 -23.38 -10.64 3.12
CA ARG A 49 -22.96 -9.39 3.79
C ARG A 49 -22.10 -9.62 5.03
N ASP A 50 -22.38 -10.65 5.82
CA ASP A 50 -21.63 -11.04 7.01
C ASP A 50 -20.24 -11.63 6.70
N LYS A 51 -20.04 -12.14 5.47
CA LYS A 51 -18.76 -12.70 5.01
C LYS A 51 -17.96 -11.72 4.15
N LEU A 52 -18.52 -10.56 3.85
CA LEU A 52 -17.90 -9.57 2.99
C LEU A 52 -16.68 -8.95 3.68
N LEU A 53 -15.54 -9.03 3.00
CA LEU A 53 -14.30 -8.39 3.43
C LEU A 53 -14.12 -7.04 2.72
N VAL A 54 -13.74 -6.01 3.47
CA VAL A 54 -13.49 -4.66 2.95
C VAL A 54 -11.99 -4.36 3.00
N ARG A 55 -11.39 -4.11 1.83
CA ARG A 55 -10.02 -3.60 1.70
C ARG A 55 -10.03 -2.08 1.92
N ARG A 56 -9.04 -1.56 2.63
CA ARG A 56 -8.98 -0.15 3.05
C ARG A 56 -7.67 0.51 2.64
N GLU A 57 -7.71 1.83 2.49
CA GLU A 57 -6.54 2.64 2.22
C GLU A 57 -5.56 2.54 3.40
N TRP A 58 -4.26 2.48 3.12
CA TRP A 58 -3.22 2.29 4.14
C TRP A 58 -3.22 3.40 5.21
N GLY A 59 -3.32 4.66 4.79
CA GLY A 59 -3.47 5.84 5.64
C GLY A 59 -4.70 5.80 6.55
N ASP A 60 -5.79 5.18 6.13
CA ASP A 60 -7.02 5.03 6.91
C ASP A 60 -6.97 3.86 7.93
N LEU A 61 -5.96 2.98 7.85
CA LEU A 61 -5.73 1.93 8.85
C LEU A 61 -5.17 2.49 10.15
N SER A 62 -5.56 1.88 11.28
CA SER A 62 -4.93 2.18 12.57
C SER A 62 -3.47 1.72 12.58
N ALA A 63 -2.64 2.33 13.43
CA ALA A 63 -1.26 1.90 13.61
C ALA A 63 -1.14 0.42 14.00
N ALA A 64 -2.10 -0.10 14.78
CA ALA A 64 -2.16 -1.51 15.15
C ALA A 64 -2.44 -2.41 13.95
N ASP A 65 -3.38 -2.04 13.08
CA ASP A 65 -3.71 -2.80 11.87
C ASP A 65 -2.56 -2.80 10.87
N ARG A 66 -1.88 -1.66 10.68
CA ARG A 66 -0.67 -1.57 9.86
C ARG A 66 0.42 -2.50 10.38
N LYS A 67 0.67 -2.49 11.69
CA LYS A 67 1.65 -3.39 12.34
C LYS A 67 1.25 -4.86 12.21
N ALA A 68 -0.03 -5.19 12.29
CA ALA A 68 -0.51 -6.55 12.09
C ALA A 68 -0.26 -7.04 10.65
N TYR A 69 -0.50 -6.18 9.65
CA TYR A 69 -0.17 -6.48 8.26
C TYR A 69 1.35 -6.63 8.05
N ILE A 70 2.15 -5.66 8.53
CA ILE A 70 3.62 -5.69 8.45
C ILE A 70 4.18 -6.98 9.06
N LYS A 71 3.69 -7.37 10.25
CA LYS A 71 4.09 -8.61 10.92
C LYS A 71 3.83 -9.84 10.04
N ALA A 72 2.68 -9.89 9.37
CA ALA A 72 2.36 -11.00 8.47
C ALA A 72 3.26 -11.02 7.23
N VAL A 73 3.58 -9.85 6.66
CA VAL A 73 4.53 -9.76 5.54
C VAL A 73 5.93 -10.22 5.98
N LEU A 74 6.42 -9.75 7.12
CA LEU A 74 7.71 -10.20 7.68
C LEU A 74 7.74 -11.71 7.96
N CYS A 75 6.60 -12.30 8.32
CA CYS A 75 6.48 -13.74 8.47
C CYS A 75 6.69 -14.48 7.14
N VAL A 76 6.07 -14.04 6.03
CA VAL A 76 6.27 -14.71 4.73
C VAL A 76 7.67 -14.45 4.12
N THR A 77 8.33 -13.35 4.47
CA THR A 77 9.72 -13.10 4.05
C THR A 77 10.76 -13.91 4.84
N THR A 78 10.35 -14.64 5.87
CA THR A 78 11.23 -15.52 6.67
C THR A 78 10.80 -16.98 6.65
N SER A 79 9.54 -17.26 6.29
CA SER A 79 9.02 -18.61 6.11
C SER A 79 9.67 -19.29 4.89
N PRO A 80 10.04 -20.59 4.94
CA PRO A 80 10.67 -21.28 3.81
C PRO A 80 9.81 -21.33 2.55
N SER A 81 10.43 -21.17 1.38
CA SER A 81 9.78 -21.42 0.07
C SER A 81 9.13 -22.81 0.00
N LYS A 82 8.00 -22.92 -0.72
CA LYS A 82 7.36 -24.22 -1.06
C LYS A 82 7.55 -24.60 -2.53
N LEU A 83 8.30 -23.81 -3.30
CA LEU A 83 8.61 -24.17 -4.68
C LEU A 83 9.68 -25.27 -4.72
N ASP A 84 9.70 -26.01 -5.83
CA ASP A 84 10.75 -27.00 -6.08
C ASP A 84 12.11 -26.28 -6.21
N ALA A 85 13.01 -26.55 -5.25
CA ALA A 85 14.33 -25.94 -5.19
C ALA A 85 15.24 -26.31 -6.37
N ALA A 86 14.99 -27.43 -7.05
CA ALA A 86 15.72 -27.77 -8.27
C ALA A 86 15.32 -26.85 -9.44
N LYS A 87 14.05 -26.46 -9.49
CA LYS A 87 13.49 -25.59 -10.54
C LYS A 87 13.64 -24.11 -10.22
N TYR A 88 13.57 -23.73 -8.94
CA TYR A 88 13.62 -22.35 -8.44
C TYR A 88 14.68 -22.20 -7.35
N PRO A 89 15.98 -22.42 -7.66
CA PRO A 89 17.04 -22.46 -6.65
C PRO A 89 17.25 -21.12 -5.93
N GLY A 90 16.85 -20.00 -6.53
CA GLY A 90 16.91 -18.67 -5.94
C GLY A 90 15.77 -18.36 -4.96
N ALA A 91 14.65 -19.10 -5.01
CA ALA A 91 13.53 -18.87 -4.10
C ALA A 91 13.88 -19.45 -2.73
N LYS A 92 13.99 -18.60 -1.72
CA LYS A 92 14.36 -19.00 -0.34
C LYS A 92 13.16 -18.94 0.59
N THR A 93 12.25 -18.01 0.34
CA THR A 93 11.16 -17.67 1.25
C THR A 93 9.79 -17.85 0.59
N ARG A 94 8.72 -17.91 1.39
CA ARG A 94 7.34 -17.90 0.88
C ARG A 94 7.04 -16.65 0.08
N TYR A 95 7.66 -15.52 0.44
CA TYR A 95 7.58 -14.29 -0.35
C TYR A 95 8.22 -14.47 -1.74
N ASP A 96 9.38 -15.15 -1.82
CA ASP A 96 10.04 -15.44 -3.09
C ASP A 96 9.20 -16.33 -4.02
N ASP A 97 8.30 -17.16 -3.48
CA ASP A 97 7.41 -17.98 -4.32
C ASP A 97 6.49 -17.12 -5.18
N PHE A 98 5.96 -16.05 -4.60
CA PHE A 98 5.13 -15.08 -5.31
C PHE A 98 5.95 -14.30 -6.35
N VAL A 99 7.16 -13.85 -5.96
CA VAL A 99 8.09 -13.17 -6.86
C VAL A 99 8.48 -14.06 -8.05
N ALA A 100 8.85 -15.31 -7.80
CA ALA A 100 9.23 -16.27 -8.83
C ALA A 100 8.09 -16.56 -9.81
N VAL A 101 6.86 -16.75 -9.31
CA VAL A 101 5.68 -16.96 -10.15
C VAL A 101 5.39 -15.74 -11.02
N HIS A 102 5.52 -14.53 -10.46
CA HIS A 102 5.33 -13.30 -11.21
C HIS A 102 6.40 -13.15 -12.30
N ILE A 103 7.69 -13.30 -11.96
CA ILE A 103 8.81 -13.29 -12.94
C ILE A 103 8.55 -14.27 -14.08
N ASN A 104 8.22 -15.51 -13.75
CA ASN A 104 8.04 -16.59 -14.72
C ASN A 104 6.83 -16.36 -15.67
N GLN A 105 5.82 -15.59 -15.24
CA GLN A 105 4.62 -15.33 -16.03
C GLN A 105 4.55 -13.92 -16.61
N THR A 106 5.51 -13.02 -16.33
CA THR A 106 5.49 -11.60 -16.73
C THR A 106 5.02 -11.38 -18.18
N MET A 107 5.53 -12.16 -19.14
CA MET A 107 5.23 -11.99 -20.57
C MET A 107 3.82 -12.41 -20.99
N SER A 108 3.12 -13.20 -20.18
CA SER A 108 1.74 -13.65 -20.45
C SER A 108 0.70 -12.96 -19.58
N ILE A 109 1.13 -12.13 -18.62
CA ILE A 109 0.23 -11.43 -17.68
C ILE A 109 0.23 -9.91 -17.86
N HIS A 110 1.19 -9.32 -18.58
CA HIS A 110 1.25 -7.88 -18.86
C HIS A 110 0.93 -7.58 -20.32
N GLY A 111 0.12 -6.55 -20.58
CA GLY A 111 -0.32 -6.21 -21.94
C GLY A 111 -1.28 -7.23 -22.55
N THR A 112 -1.86 -8.11 -21.73
CA THR A 112 -2.73 -9.21 -22.13
C THR A 112 -4.16 -9.09 -21.57
N GLY A 113 -5.11 -9.83 -22.15
CA GLY A 113 -6.51 -9.80 -21.73
C GLY A 113 -6.77 -10.29 -20.29
N ASN A 114 -5.88 -11.11 -19.74
CA ASN A 114 -5.95 -11.61 -18.37
C ASN A 114 -5.19 -10.74 -17.35
N PHE A 115 -4.61 -9.60 -17.74
CA PHE A 115 -3.84 -8.74 -16.83
C PHE A 115 -4.60 -8.43 -15.53
N LEU A 116 -5.83 -7.92 -15.64
CA LEU A 116 -6.62 -7.52 -14.47
C LEU A 116 -7.06 -8.70 -13.61
N SER A 117 -7.50 -9.80 -14.23
CA SER A 117 -7.99 -10.97 -13.51
C SER A 117 -6.85 -11.74 -12.82
N TRP A 118 -5.70 -11.85 -13.47
CA TRP A 118 -4.51 -12.48 -12.92
C TRP A 118 -4.01 -11.72 -11.69
N HIS A 119 -3.85 -10.39 -11.78
CA HIS A 119 -3.37 -9.59 -10.64
C HIS A 119 -4.38 -9.55 -9.49
N ARG A 120 -5.68 -9.57 -9.79
CA ARG A 120 -6.74 -9.73 -8.77
C ARG A 120 -6.58 -11.05 -8.01
N TYR A 121 -6.39 -12.15 -8.73
CA TYR A 121 -6.21 -13.46 -8.12
C TYR A 121 -4.89 -13.57 -7.36
N TYR A 122 -3.79 -13.06 -7.93
CA TYR A 122 -2.47 -13.02 -7.30
C TYR A 122 -2.51 -12.30 -5.95
N THR A 123 -3.15 -11.13 -5.91
CA THR A 123 -3.32 -10.34 -4.68
C THR A 123 -4.23 -11.05 -3.68
N TRP A 124 -5.30 -11.71 -4.14
CA TRP A 124 -6.16 -12.52 -3.27
C TRP A 124 -5.41 -13.72 -2.68
N ALA A 125 -4.63 -14.44 -3.49
CA ALA A 125 -3.84 -15.59 -3.05
C ALA A 125 -2.76 -15.17 -2.05
N TYR A 126 -2.12 -14.02 -2.27
CA TYR A 126 -1.18 -13.42 -1.31
C TYR A 126 -1.87 -13.12 0.02
N GLU A 127 -3.04 -12.47 0.00
CA GLU A 127 -3.86 -12.24 1.20
C GLU A 127 -4.19 -13.56 1.92
N GLN A 128 -4.54 -14.63 1.19
CA GLN A 128 -4.82 -15.93 1.80
C GLN A 128 -3.59 -16.51 2.50
N VAL A 129 -2.39 -16.37 1.93
CA VAL A 129 -1.16 -16.82 2.58
C VAL A 129 -0.89 -16.02 3.85
N LEU A 130 -1.04 -14.69 3.81
CA LEU A 130 -0.89 -13.88 5.03
C LEU A 130 -1.86 -14.32 6.14
N ARG A 131 -3.11 -14.60 5.78
CA ARG A 131 -4.15 -15.02 6.74
C ARG A 131 -3.92 -16.42 7.28
N ASN A 132 -3.70 -17.38 6.39
CA ASN A 132 -3.70 -18.81 6.73
C ASN A 132 -2.34 -19.33 7.20
N GLU A 133 -1.23 -18.72 6.76
CA GLU A 133 0.13 -19.15 7.13
C GLU A 133 0.76 -18.23 8.18
N CYS A 134 0.36 -16.95 8.25
CA CYS A 134 0.97 -15.96 9.14
C CYS A 134 -0.01 -15.30 10.14
N GLY A 135 -1.23 -15.82 10.26
CA GLY A 135 -2.19 -15.41 11.29
C GLY A 135 -2.74 -13.99 11.12
N TYR A 136 -2.66 -13.40 9.92
CA TYR A 136 -3.25 -12.09 9.65
C TYR A 136 -4.78 -12.19 9.65
N ASN A 137 -5.47 -11.30 10.35
CA ASN A 137 -6.94 -11.28 10.37
C ASN A 137 -7.54 -10.10 9.59
N GLY A 138 -6.72 -9.10 9.22
CA GLY A 138 -7.14 -7.97 8.40
C GLY A 138 -7.18 -8.30 6.91
N THR A 139 -7.54 -7.31 6.09
CA THR A 139 -7.60 -7.43 4.62
C THR A 139 -6.36 -6.85 3.96
N GLN A 140 -6.13 -7.20 2.68
CA GLN A 140 -5.07 -6.55 1.89
C GLN A 140 -5.35 -5.03 1.80
N PRO A 141 -4.44 -4.17 2.28
CA PRO A 141 -4.58 -2.72 2.12
C PRO A 141 -4.32 -2.29 0.67
N TYR A 142 -4.80 -1.10 0.32
CA TYR A 142 -4.44 -0.42 -0.92
C TYR A 142 -3.76 0.93 -0.65
N TRP A 143 -3.01 1.41 -1.63
CA TRP A 143 -2.45 2.76 -1.62
C TRP A 143 -3.24 3.63 -2.59
N ASP A 144 -3.91 4.66 -2.05
CA ASP A 144 -4.56 5.69 -2.86
C ASP A 144 -3.52 6.73 -3.29
N TRP A 145 -2.88 6.48 -4.41
CA TRP A 145 -1.83 7.33 -4.98
C TRP A 145 -2.33 8.76 -5.26
N GLY A 146 -3.63 8.97 -5.49
CA GLY A 146 -4.20 10.30 -5.71
C GLY A 146 -4.04 11.23 -4.51
N ARG A 147 -4.18 10.70 -3.28
CA ARG A 147 -4.00 11.45 -2.02
C ARG A 147 -2.57 11.95 -1.81
N TRP A 148 -1.59 11.25 -2.38
CA TRP A 148 -0.17 11.45 -2.10
C TRP A 148 0.64 11.90 -3.33
N ALA A 149 -0.01 12.17 -4.46
CA ALA A 149 0.65 12.43 -5.74
C ALA A 149 1.63 13.61 -5.71
N ALA A 150 1.34 14.65 -4.91
CA ALA A 150 2.20 15.82 -4.79
C ALA A 150 3.51 15.53 -4.03
N ASN A 151 3.47 14.60 -3.08
CA ASN A 151 4.67 14.17 -2.33
C ASN A 151 4.51 12.73 -1.81
N PRO A 152 4.82 11.72 -2.64
CA PRO A 152 4.65 10.31 -2.28
C PRO A 152 5.44 9.88 -1.03
N GLU A 153 6.57 10.53 -0.76
CA GLU A 153 7.44 10.24 0.40
C GLU A 153 6.77 10.61 1.74
N THR A 154 5.74 11.47 1.71
CA THR A 154 4.93 11.80 2.91
C THR A 154 3.76 10.84 3.12
N SER A 155 3.54 9.88 2.20
CA SER A 155 2.50 8.88 2.37
C SER A 155 2.81 7.97 3.56
N PRO A 156 1.84 7.63 4.42
CA PRO A 156 2.06 6.73 5.56
C PRO A 156 2.55 5.33 5.17
N ILE A 157 2.48 4.96 3.89
CA ILE A 157 3.02 3.70 3.39
C ILE A 157 4.52 3.79 3.06
N PHE A 158 5.07 4.99 2.87
CA PHE A 158 6.46 5.25 2.47
C PHE A 158 7.22 6.21 3.41
N ASP A 159 6.66 6.59 4.55
CA ASP A 159 7.24 7.58 5.47
C ASP A 159 8.45 7.08 6.30
N GLY A 160 8.81 5.80 6.17
CA GLY A 160 9.94 5.18 6.89
C GLY A 160 9.67 4.87 8.37
N SER A 161 8.45 5.09 8.87
CA SER A 161 8.05 4.76 10.24
C SER A 161 8.01 3.24 10.48
N ASP A 162 7.78 2.85 11.73
CA ASP A 162 7.52 1.44 12.10
C ASP A 162 6.12 0.95 11.66
N THR A 163 5.32 1.83 11.05
CA THR A 163 3.99 1.54 10.48
C THR A 163 3.93 1.72 8.98
N SER A 164 5.06 1.73 8.28
CA SER A 164 5.12 1.86 6.82
C SER A 164 5.64 0.59 6.15
N MET A 165 5.61 0.55 4.82
CA MET A 165 6.33 -0.45 4.02
C MET A 165 7.82 -0.07 3.88
N SER A 166 8.41 0.43 4.97
CA SER A 166 9.66 1.19 4.99
C SER A 166 9.57 2.55 4.31
N GLY A 167 10.70 3.17 4.02
CA GLY A 167 10.74 4.48 3.38
C GLY A 167 11.74 4.55 2.25
N ASN A 168 12.28 5.74 2.04
CA ASN A 168 13.18 6.00 0.94
C ASN A 168 14.53 5.25 1.10
N GLY A 169 15.18 5.04 -0.04
CA GLY A 169 16.55 4.54 -0.09
C GLY A 169 17.55 5.63 0.28
N GLU A 170 18.78 5.22 0.59
CA GLU A 170 19.93 6.12 0.71
C GLU A 170 20.05 6.95 -0.57
N LYS A 171 20.26 8.27 -0.42
CA LYS A 171 20.40 9.15 -1.58
C LYS A 171 21.69 8.82 -2.32
N THR A 172 21.56 8.45 -3.59
CA THR A 172 22.72 8.23 -4.48
C THR A 172 22.70 9.20 -5.65
N ASN A 173 23.89 9.51 -6.16
CA ASN A 173 24.03 10.27 -7.40
C ASN A 173 23.72 9.36 -8.58
N HIS A 174 22.55 9.56 -9.21
CA HIS A 174 22.14 8.81 -10.39
C HIS A 174 21.22 9.65 -11.27
N GLN A 175 21.05 9.23 -12.52
CA GLN A 175 20.19 9.87 -13.51
C GLN A 175 19.18 8.84 -14.04
N SER A 176 17.99 9.32 -14.39
CA SER A 176 16.97 8.52 -15.06
C SER A 176 16.59 9.20 -16.36
N PHE A 177 16.40 8.40 -17.41
CA PHE A 177 16.13 8.88 -18.76
C PHE A 177 14.65 9.18 -19.02
N MET A 178 13.75 8.67 -18.17
CA MET A 178 12.30 8.77 -18.36
C MET A 178 11.60 9.66 -17.33
N ALA A 179 12.22 9.89 -16.18
CA ALA A 179 11.68 10.67 -15.08
C ALA A 179 12.82 11.25 -14.22
N PRO A 180 12.57 12.23 -13.35
CA PRO A 180 13.56 12.67 -12.37
C PRO A 180 14.05 11.49 -11.51
N ALA A 181 15.34 11.47 -11.16
CA ALA A 181 15.98 10.39 -10.38
C ALA A 181 15.44 10.22 -8.94
N GLY A 182 14.55 11.10 -8.47
CA GLY A 182 13.98 11.01 -7.11
C GLY A 182 15.02 11.22 -6.00
N ASN A 183 14.60 11.13 -4.73
CA ASN A 183 15.44 11.45 -3.57
C ASN A 183 16.12 10.25 -2.89
N GLY A 184 16.10 9.08 -3.53
CA GLY A 184 16.74 7.86 -3.01
C GLY A 184 17.80 7.30 -3.96
N GLY A 185 17.73 5.99 -4.20
CA GLY A 185 18.54 5.25 -5.17
C GLY A 185 19.37 4.11 -4.58
N GLY A 186 19.68 4.16 -3.28
CA GLY A 186 20.38 3.11 -2.55
C GLY A 186 19.45 2.22 -1.72
N CYS A 187 20.02 1.50 -0.74
CA CYS A 187 19.27 0.63 0.16
C CYS A 187 18.29 1.42 1.04
N ILE A 188 17.16 0.80 1.38
CA ILE A 188 16.16 1.35 2.30
C ILE A 188 16.81 1.72 3.64
N MET A 189 16.62 2.96 4.11
CA MET A 189 17.29 3.46 5.31
C MET A 189 16.55 3.14 6.62
N ALA A 190 15.22 3.12 6.60
CA ALA A 190 14.38 3.05 7.79
C ALA A 190 13.10 2.23 7.57
N GLY A 191 12.53 1.78 8.67
CA GLY A 191 11.28 1.01 8.70
C GLY A 191 11.47 -0.51 8.72
N PRO A 192 10.35 -1.27 8.70
CA PRO A 192 10.35 -2.68 9.08
C PRO A 192 11.10 -3.61 8.12
N PHE A 193 11.25 -3.22 6.86
CA PHE A 193 11.85 -4.03 5.80
C PHE A 193 13.27 -3.59 5.42
N LYS A 194 13.92 -2.70 6.19
CA LYS A 194 15.28 -2.22 5.89
C LYS A 194 16.34 -3.33 5.75
N ASN A 195 16.12 -4.46 6.43
CA ASN A 195 17.01 -5.63 6.41
C ASN A 195 16.46 -6.78 5.55
N MET A 196 15.42 -6.53 4.75
CA MET A 196 14.87 -7.54 3.87
C MET A 196 15.88 -7.87 2.77
N THR A 197 16.15 -9.16 2.57
CA THR A 197 16.99 -9.64 1.46
C THR A 197 16.13 -9.85 0.21
N VAL A 198 16.57 -9.30 -0.91
CA VAL A 198 15.99 -9.57 -2.24
C VAL A 198 16.79 -10.71 -2.88
N ASN A 199 16.16 -11.88 -3.05
CA ASN A 199 16.85 -13.09 -3.50
C ASN A 199 16.78 -13.35 -5.01
N LEU A 200 15.82 -12.72 -5.69
CA LEU A 200 15.50 -12.95 -7.10
C LEU A 200 15.64 -11.65 -7.90
N GLY A 201 16.04 -11.77 -9.15
CA GLY A 201 16.24 -10.68 -10.11
C GLY A 201 16.46 -11.22 -11.52
#